data_AF-A0A1L8DAH8-F1
#
_entry.id   AF-A0A1L8DAH8-F1
#
_cell.length_a   1.000
_cell.length_b   1.000
_cell.length_c   1.000
_cell.angle_alpha   90.00
_cell.angle_beta   90.00
_cell.angle_gamma   90.00
#
_symmetry.space_group_name_H-M   'P 1'
#
loop_
_entity.id
_entity.type
_entity.pdbx_description
1 polymer ?
#
loop_
_entity_poly.entity_id
_entity_poly.type
_entity_poly.pdbx_seq_one_letter_code
_entity_poly.pdbx_strand_id
1 'polypeptide(L)'
;MEFPGLGKHCSVSTCQRLDFLPVKCDACSEILCSEHYSYEGHGCTSGKRKDVQVPVCPFCGEPVPTPKGTSPDLTVGRHIDESCRSEKKRIFTNNCSFAGCRQKELVPILCGDCKRNFCIRHRHFNDHQCKGKTRDPPQPKKGIFGSSAPKAPVRAAGTTGHAQLVQGNMTEDEALAHALALSMQEQEHRQPPTVTVGGSQSSSSSKDKCSLS
;
A
#
# COMPACT_ATOMS: atom_id res chain seq x y z
N MET A 1 -46.48 27.63 -35.94
CA MET A 1 -46.94 27.16 -34.62
C MET A 1 -45.77 27.33 -33.68
N GLU A 2 -45.80 28.41 -32.91
CA GLU A 2 -44.69 28.85 -32.05
C GLU A 2 -44.96 28.29 -30.66
N PHE A 3 -44.06 27.46 -30.12
CA PHE A 3 -44.20 26.88 -28.78
C PHE A 3 -43.91 27.96 -27.72
N PRO A 4 -44.91 28.51 -27.02
CA PRO A 4 -44.67 29.61 -26.09
C PRO A 4 -44.13 29.02 -24.77
N GLY A 5 -42.88 29.32 -24.43
CA GLY A 5 -42.33 29.07 -23.08
C GLY A 5 -41.45 27.82 -22.91
N LEU A 6 -40.78 27.33 -23.97
CA LEU A 6 -39.80 26.25 -23.84
C LEU A 6 -38.46 26.80 -23.31
N GLY A 7 -38.01 26.24 -22.19
CA GLY A 7 -36.71 26.53 -21.59
C GLY A 7 -36.75 27.57 -20.47
N LYS A 8 -35.65 27.64 -19.71
CA LYS A 8 -35.45 28.59 -18.61
C LYS A 8 -34.09 29.27 -18.78
N HIS A 9 -33.99 30.52 -18.31
CA HIS A 9 -32.74 31.25 -18.31
C HIS A 9 -31.85 30.76 -17.16
N CYS A 10 -30.55 30.75 -17.38
CA CYS A 10 -29.58 30.56 -16.31
C CYS A 10 -29.63 31.71 -15.30
N SER A 11 -29.67 31.39 -14.00
CA SER A 11 -29.66 32.36 -12.89
C SER A 11 -28.31 33.10 -12.74
N VAL A 12 -27.25 32.62 -13.39
CA VAL A 12 -25.94 33.28 -13.35
C VAL A 12 -26.00 34.58 -14.15
N SER A 13 -25.70 35.70 -13.50
CA SER A 13 -25.77 37.05 -14.07
C SER A 13 -24.88 37.25 -15.29
N THR A 14 -23.81 36.46 -15.44
CA THR A 14 -22.87 36.53 -16.56
C THR A 14 -23.32 35.75 -17.80
N CYS A 15 -24.31 34.85 -17.67
CA CYS A 15 -24.72 33.97 -18.77
C CYS A 15 -26.12 34.29 -19.28
N GLN A 16 -27.13 34.29 -18.40
CA GLN A 16 -28.57 34.48 -18.71
C GLN A 16 -29.07 33.76 -19.98
N ARG A 17 -28.40 32.70 -20.44
CA ARG A 17 -28.75 31.98 -21.66
C ARG A 17 -29.99 31.12 -21.42
N LEU A 18 -30.88 31.07 -22.42
CA LEU A 18 -32.01 30.14 -22.45
C LEU A 18 -31.50 28.72 -22.67
N ASP A 19 -31.70 27.86 -21.68
CA ASP A 19 -31.44 26.43 -21.79
C ASP A 19 -32.76 25.67 -21.88
N PHE A 20 -32.82 24.73 -22.82
CA PHE A 20 -33.98 23.87 -23.05
C PHE A 20 -34.04 22.71 -22.04
N LEU A 21 -32.95 22.44 -21.32
CA LEU A 21 -32.90 21.48 -20.22
C LEU A 21 -32.48 22.16 -18.90
N PRO A 22 -33.44 22.78 -18.18
CA PRO A 22 -33.15 23.49 -16.94
C PRO A 22 -32.59 22.53 -15.88
N VAL A 23 -31.31 22.67 -15.55
CA VAL A 23 -30.69 21.92 -14.46
C VAL A 23 -30.80 22.74 -13.19
N LYS A 24 -31.43 22.19 -12.15
CA LYS A 24 -31.46 22.82 -10.82
C LYS A 24 -30.23 22.38 -10.02
N CYS A 25 -29.53 23.33 -9.41
CA CYS A 25 -28.44 23.02 -8.50
C CYS A 25 -28.96 22.30 -7.25
N ASP A 26 -28.39 21.16 -6.87
CA ASP A 26 -28.83 20.44 -5.67
C ASP A 26 -28.60 21.26 -4.40
N ALA A 27 -27.63 22.19 -4.38
CA ALA A 27 -27.26 22.95 -3.18
C ALA A 27 -28.00 24.28 -3.04
N CYS A 28 -28.12 25.08 -4.10
CA CYS A 28 -28.78 26.40 -4.06
C CYS A 28 -30.13 26.45 -4.79
N SER A 29 -30.56 25.35 -5.44
CA SER A 29 -31.81 25.25 -6.21
C SER A 29 -31.98 26.24 -7.37
N GLU A 30 -30.92 26.97 -7.72
CA GLU A 30 -30.89 27.86 -8.88
C GLU A 30 -30.90 27.10 -10.20
N ILE A 31 -31.46 27.72 -11.24
CA ILE A 31 -31.54 27.15 -12.58
C ILE A 31 -30.26 27.49 -13.34
N LEU A 32 -29.60 26.46 -13.85
CA LEU A 32 -28.30 26.54 -14.49
C LEU A 32 -28.38 25.94 -15.89
N CYS A 33 -27.57 26.48 -16.80
CA CYS A 33 -27.39 25.92 -18.14
C CYS A 33 -26.30 24.83 -18.14
N SER A 34 -26.15 24.14 -19.27
CA SER A 34 -25.15 23.08 -19.49
C SER A 34 -23.70 23.48 -19.22
N GLU A 35 -23.38 24.79 -19.24
CA GLU A 35 -22.03 25.31 -18.97
C GLU A 35 -21.86 25.71 -17.49
N HIS A 36 -22.94 26.08 -16.80
CA HIS A 36 -22.91 26.57 -15.41
C HIS A 36 -23.45 25.58 -14.37
N TYR A 37 -23.77 24.34 -14.76
CA TYR A 37 -24.30 23.30 -13.87
C TYR A 37 -23.33 22.88 -12.76
N SER A 38 -22.02 23.08 -12.96
CA SER A 38 -21.00 22.77 -11.96
C SER A 38 -21.04 23.77 -10.79
N TYR A 39 -20.71 23.32 -9.57
CA TYR A 39 -20.68 24.19 -8.39
C TYR A 39 -19.70 25.36 -8.52
N GLU A 40 -18.60 25.17 -9.24
CA GLU A 40 -17.61 26.23 -9.47
C GLU A 40 -18.06 27.22 -10.54
N GLY A 41 -18.75 26.76 -11.60
CA GLY A 41 -19.20 27.59 -12.71
C GLY A 41 -20.14 28.72 -12.28
N HIS A 42 -21.00 28.47 -11.28
CA HIS A 42 -21.90 29.49 -10.74
C HIS A 42 -21.49 30.03 -9.36
N GLY A 43 -20.30 29.67 -8.86
CA GLY A 43 -19.81 30.13 -7.56
C GLY A 43 -20.74 29.73 -6.40
N CYS A 44 -21.16 28.47 -6.34
CA CYS A 44 -22.14 28.00 -5.38
C CYS A 44 -21.69 28.19 -3.93
N THR A 45 -22.43 29.01 -3.17
CA THR A 45 -22.15 29.27 -1.75
C THR A 45 -22.40 28.03 -0.88
N SER A 46 -23.34 27.17 -1.27
CA SER A 46 -23.77 25.99 -0.52
C SER A 46 -23.23 24.65 -1.05
N GLY A 47 -22.51 24.64 -2.18
CA GLY A 47 -22.02 23.42 -2.84
C GLY A 47 -21.16 22.54 -1.92
N LYS A 48 -20.29 23.17 -1.13
CA LYS A 48 -19.33 22.46 -0.24
C LYS A 48 -19.97 21.78 0.99
N ARG A 49 -21.27 21.98 1.25
CA ARG A 49 -21.93 21.49 2.48
C ARG A 49 -22.62 20.13 2.33
N LYS A 50 -22.73 19.60 1.12
CA LYS A 50 -23.50 18.38 0.84
C LYS A 50 -22.65 17.15 0.54
N ASP A 51 -21.40 17.32 0.14
CA ASP A 51 -20.47 16.21 -0.09
C ASP A 51 -19.99 15.61 1.25
N VAL A 52 -20.78 14.66 1.77
CA VAL A 52 -20.36 13.83 2.90
C VAL A 52 -19.51 12.70 2.34
N GLN A 53 -18.20 12.88 2.35
CA GLN A 53 -17.27 11.82 2.01
C GLN A 53 -17.32 10.74 3.09
N VAL A 54 -17.65 9.51 2.70
CA VAL A 54 -17.68 8.36 3.60
C VAL A 54 -16.31 7.66 3.49
N PRO A 55 -15.42 7.82 4.49
CA PRO A 55 -14.11 7.18 4.45
C PRO A 55 -14.25 5.66 4.57
N VAL A 56 -13.38 4.94 3.86
CA VAL A 56 -13.31 3.47 3.94
C VAL A 56 -12.26 3.08 4.97
N CYS A 57 -12.59 2.14 5.87
CA CYS A 57 -11.62 1.63 6.83
C CYS A 57 -10.53 0.81 6.13
N PRO A 58 -9.23 1.05 6.38
CA PRO A 58 -8.14 0.33 5.73
C PRO A 58 -8.01 -1.14 6.16
N PHE A 59 -8.55 -1.52 7.33
CA PHE A 59 -8.39 -2.86 7.88
C PHE A 59 -9.51 -3.83 7.47
N CYS A 60 -10.77 -3.39 7.48
CA CYS A 60 -11.90 -4.23 7.06
C CYS A 60 -12.36 -3.94 5.62
N GLY A 61 -12.06 -2.76 5.08
CA GLY A 61 -12.55 -2.31 3.78
C GLY A 61 -14.03 -1.91 3.78
N GLU A 62 -14.67 -1.83 4.95
CA GLU A 62 -16.06 -1.37 5.07
C GLU A 62 -16.12 0.17 5.12
N PRO A 63 -17.13 0.80 4.48
CA PRO A 63 -17.35 2.24 4.59
C PRO A 63 -17.77 2.60 6.01
N VAL A 64 -17.05 3.53 6.63
CA VAL A 64 -17.31 3.96 8.01
C VAL A 64 -18.27 5.16 7.99
N PRO A 65 -19.47 5.06 8.58
CA PRO A 65 -20.41 6.18 8.61
C PRO A 65 -19.86 7.36 9.42
N THR A 66 -19.50 8.44 8.74
CA THR A 66 -19.01 9.68 9.36
C THR A 66 -20.14 10.72 9.47
N PRO A 67 -20.55 11.13 10.69
CA PRO A 67 -21.52 12.20 10.86
C PRO A 67 -20.94 13.55 10.42
N LYS A 68 -21.82 14.47 10.01
CA LYS A 68 -21.44 15.80 9.54
C LYS A 68 -20.72 16.58 10.65
N GLY A 69 -19.52 17.09 10.35
CA GLY A 69 -18.74 17.94 11.26
C GLY A 69 -17.66 17.22 12.07
N THR A 70 -17.58 15.88 12.01
CA THR A 70 -16.47 15.13 12.60
C THR A 70 -15.46 14.78 11.50
N SER A 71 -14.17 14.88 11.81
CA SER A 71 -13.13 14.49 10.85
C SER A 71 -13.22 12.98 10.53
N PRO A 72 -12.92 12.59 9.29
CA PRO A 72 -12.93 11.18 8.88
C PRO A 72 -11.97 10.35 9.74
N ASP A 73 -10.81 10.90 10.10
CA ASP A 73 -9.76 10.20 10.85
C ASP A 73 -10.21 9.76 12.24
N LEU A 74 -10.93 10.62 12.98
CA LEU A 74 -11.44 10.27 14.32
C LEU A 74 -12.52 9.20 14.24
N THR A 75 -13.39 9.27 13.22
CA THR A 75 -14.47 8.29 13.06
C THR A 75 -13.91 6.92 12.68
N VAL A 76 -12.96 6.89 11.75
CA VAL A 76 -12.27 5.66 11.34
C VAL A 76 -11.44 5.10 12.49
N GLY A 77 -10.72 5.94 13.24
CA GLY A 77 -9.97 5.53 14.44
C GLY A 77 -10.87 4.86 15.47
N ARG A 78 -11.99 5.48 15.83
CA ARG A 78 -12.97 4.88 16.75
C ARG A 78 -13.52 3.55 16.23
N HIS A 79 -13.81 3.46 14.94
CA HIS A 79 -14.22 2.19 14.33
C HIS A 79 -13.13 1.11 14.48
N ILE A 80 -11.87 1.47 14.23
CA ILE A 80 -10.71 0.56 14.36
C ILE A 80 -10.62 0.00 15.78
N ASP A 81 -10.75 0.86 16.78
CA ASP A 81 -10.57 0.50 18.19
C ASP A 81 -11.77 -0.28 18.78
N GLU A 82 -13.01 0.09 18.43
CA GLU A 82 -14.20 -0.42 19.11
C GLU A 82 -14.92 -1.55 18.35
N SER A 83 -14.91 -1.55 17.02
CA SER A 83 -15.88 -2.35 16.23
C SER A 83 -15.36 -2.82 14.87
N CYS A 84 -14.06 -2.82 14.64
CA CYS A 84 -13.50 -3.25 13.37
C CYS A 84 -13.44 -4.77 13.28
N ARG A 85 -14.28 -5.35 12.42
CA ARG A 85 -14.28 -6.78 12.08
C ARG A 85 -13.15 -7.12 11.10
N SER A 86 -11.95 -6.62 11.36
CA SER A 86 -10.77 -6.90 10.54
C SER A 86 -10.30 -8.33 10.80
N GLU A 87 -10.97 -9.31 10.19
CA GLU A 87 -10.37 -10.63 10.03
C GLU A 87 -9.06 -10.43 9.25
N LYS A 88 -7.93 -10.76 9.89
CA LYS A 88 -6.61 -10.72 9.27
C LYS A 88 -6.63 -11.67 8.07
N LYS A 89 -7.01 -11.15 6.90
CA LYS A 89 -7.01 -11.90 5.64
C LYS A 89 -5.60 -12.46 5.51
N ARG A 90 -5.46 -13.79 5.56
CA ARG A 90 -4.14 -14.43 5.51
C ARG A 90 -3.56 -14.10 4.14
N ILE A 91 -2.61 -13.16 4.10
CA ILE A 91 -2.02 -12.65 2.86
C ILE A 91 -1.34 -13.80 2.07
N PHE A 92 -0.87 -14.82 2.80
CA PHE A 92 -0.23 -16.01 2.25
C PHE A 92 -1.09 -17.26 2.52
N THR A 93 -2.01 -17.58 1.60
CA THR A 93 -2.86 -18.78 1.66
C THR A 93 -2.33 -19.94 0.81
N ASN A 94 -1.48 -19.67 -0.19
CA ASN A 94 -1.15 -20.68 -1.21
C ASN A 94 0.09 -21.48 -0.83
N ASN A 95 -0.12 -22.63 -0.18
CA ASN A 95 0.96 -23.53 0.26
C ASN A 95 1.61 -24.28 -0.91
N CYS A 96 2.94 -24.39 -0.89
CA CYS A 96 3.67 -25.27 -1.81
C CYS A 96 3.36 -26.75 -1.56
N SER A 97 3.09 -27.50 -2.62
CA SER A 97 2.77 -28.94 -2.58
C SER A 97 4.02 -29.83 -2.63
N PHE A 98 5.24 -29.26 -2.72
CA PHE A 98 6.49 -30.01 -2.76
C PHE A 98 6.86 -30.53 -1.36
N ALA A 99 7.31 -31.78 -1.29
CA ALA A 99 7.67 -32.43 -0.04
C ALA A 99 8.81 -31.66 0.67
N GLY A 100 8.56 -31.23 1.92
CA GLY A 100 9.53 -30.46 2.70
C GLY A 100 9.51 -28.94 2.47
N CYS A 101 8.67 -28.42 1.57
CA CYS A 101 8.52 -26.98 1.38
C CYS A 101 7.37 -26.41 2.22
N ARG A 102 7.66 -25.44 3.10
CA ARG A 102 6.65 -24.72 3.91
C ARG A 102 6.30 -23.32 3.38
N GLN A 103 6.82 -22.98 2.21
CA GLN A 103 6.63 -21.66 1.60
C GLN A 103 5.16 -21.47 1.21
N LYS A 104 4.63 -20.29 1.54
CA LYS A 104 3.29 -19.85 1.15
C LYS A 104 3.42 -18.60 0.30
N GLU A 105 2.75 -18.60 -0.85
CA GLU A 105 2.77 -17.47 -1.77
C GLU A 105 1.46 -16.68 -1.69
N LEU A 106 1.52 -15.40 -2.06
CA LEU A 106 0.32 -14.56 -2.16
C LEU A 106 -0.60 -15.01 -3.30
N VAL A 107 0.02 -15.39 -4.42
CA VAL A 107 -0.68 -15.78 -5.65
C VAL A 107 -0.55 -17.30 -5.83
N PRO A 108 -1.63 -18.01 -6.23
CA PRO A 108 -1.52 -19.42 -6.59
C PRO A 108 -0.66 -19.58 -7.85
N ILE A 109 0.41 -20.36 -7.75
CA ILE A 109 1.25 -20.74 -8.88
C ILE A 109 0.99 -22.20 -9.17
N LEU A 110 0.07 -22.44 -10.10
CA LEU A 110 -0.30 -23.78 -10.52
C LEU A 110 0.66 -24.28 -11.61
N CYS A 111 1.15 -25.51 -11.46
CA CYS A 111 1.85 -26.18 -12.54
C CYS A 111 0.87 -26.50 -13.68
N GLY A 112 1.23 -26.18 -14.93
CA GLY A 112 0.39 -26.44 -16.10
C GLY A 112 0.10 -27.94 -16.34
N ASP A 113 1.03 -28.80 -15.95
CA ASP A 113 0.89 -30.25 -16.18
C ASP A 113 0.21 -30.95 -15.01
N CYS A 114 0.72 -30.83 -13.78
CA CYS A 114 0.17 -31.54 -12.63
C CYS A 114 -0.90 -30.77 -11.84
N LYS A 115 -1.18 -29.50 -12.18
CA LYS A 115 -2.20 -28.63 -11.56
C LYS A 115 -2.10 -28.43 -10.04
N ARG A 116 -0.96 -28.75 -9.43
CA ARG A 116 -0.69 -28.49 -8.01
C ARG A 116 -0.08 -27.10 -7.82
N ASN A 117 -0.32 -26.51 -6.66
CA ASN A 117 0.25 -25.23 -6.28
C ASN A 117 1.68 -25.40 -5.75
N PHE A 118 2.61 -24.62 -6.26
CA PHE A 118 4.01 -24.58 -5.83
C PHE A 118 4.43 -23.15 -5.49
N CYS A 119 5.52 -22.98 -4.74
CA CYS A 119 6.08 -21.66 -4.51
C CYS A 119 6.91 -21.16 -5.71
N ILE A 120 7.35 -19.90 -5.69
CA ILE A 120 8.18 -19.35 -6.77
C ILE A 120 9.45 -20.19 -6.98
N ARG A 121 10.03 -20.74 -5.90
CA ARG A 121 11.21 -21.61 -5.95
C ARG A 121 10.95 -23.00 -6.56
N HIS A 122 9.70 -23.47 -6.54
CA HIS A 122 9.33 -24.80 -7.04
C HIS A 122 8.36 -24.73 -8.24
N ARG A 123 8.32 -23.59 -8.93
CA ARG A 123 7.40 -23.36 -10.05
C ARG A 123 7.72 -24.22 -11.27
N HIS A 124 9.00 -24.48 -11.55
CA HIS A 124 9.40 -25.23 -12.75
C HIS A 124 9.33 -26.74 -12.52
N PHE A 125 9.19 -27.48 -13.64
CA PHE A 125 8.97 -28.93 -13.65
C PHE A 125 10.04 -29.73 -12.90
N ASN A 126 11.30 -29.30 -12.98
CA ASN A 126 12.43 -29.96 -12.33
C ASN A 126 12.43 -29.73 -10.82
N ASP A 127 12.03 -28.54 -10.37
CA ASP A 127 12.11 -28.14 -8.97
C ASP A 127 11.09 -28.87 -8.09
N HIS A 128 9.95 -29.30 -8.68
CA HIS A 128 8.93 -30.04 -7.94
C HIS A 128 8.74 -31.50 -8.38
N GLN A 129 9.64 -32.02 -9.22
CA GLN A 129 9.55 -33.38 -9.79
C GLN A 129 8.14 -33.64 -10.34
N CYS A 130 7.77 -32.84 -11.35
CA CYS A 130 6.43 -32.86 -11.91
C CYS A 130 6.03 -34.25 -12.39
N LYS A 131 4.97 -34.82 -11.80
CA LYS A 131 4.44 -36.12 -12.23
C LYS A 131 3.58 -36.05 -13.50
N GLY A 132 3.49 -34.88 -14.13
CA GLY A 132 2.73 -34.63 -15.36
C GLY A 132 1.24 -35.00 -15.25
N LYS A 133 0.49 -34.81 -16.34
CA LYS A 133 -0.62 -35.73 -16.62
C LYS A 133 0.04 -36.98 -17.16
N THR A 134 -0.18 -38.13 -16.55
CA THR A 134 0.19 -39.41 -17.15
C THR A 134 -0.46 -39.50 -18.53
N ARG A 135 0.26 -39.13 -19.57
CA ARG A 135 0.23 -39.93 -20.80
C ARG A 135 1.21 -41.04 -20.51
N ASP A 136 0.72 -42.28 -20.52
CA ASP A 136 1.56 -43.47 -20.37
C ASP A 136 2.89 -43.30 -21.10
N PRO A 137 4.04 -43.60 -20.45
CA PRO A 137 5.30 -43.59 -21.15
C PRO A 137 5.26 -44.66 -22.26
N PRO A 138 5.70 -44.36 -23.50
CA PRO A 138 5.86 -45.40 -24.50
C PRO A 138 6.94 -46.38 -24.02
N GLN A 139 6.56 -47.65 -23.88
CA GLN A 139 7.45 -48.71 -23.43
C GLN A 139 8.67 -48.83 -24.37
N PRO A 140 9.89 -49.01 -23.82
CA PRO A 140 11.08 -49.23 -24.62
C PRO A 140 11.06 -50.64 -25.20
N LYS A 141 10.94 -50.72 -26.53
CA LYS A 141 11.11 -51.96 -27.29
C LYS A 141 12.58 -52.37 -27.25
N LYS A 142 12.82 -53.61 -26.79
CA LYS A 142 14.15 -54.21 -26.59
C LYS A 142 14.89 -54.31 -27.93
N GLY A 143 15.94 -53.51 -28.09
CA GLY A 143 16.95 -53.69 -29.13
C GLY A 143 18.08 -54.55 -28.58
N ILE A 144 18.24 -55.74 -29.15
CA ILE A 144 19.46 -56.54 -29.06
C ILE A 144 20.55 -55.81 -29.84
N PHE A 145 21.64 -55.39 -29.20
CA PHE A 145 23.02 -55.43 -29.70
C PHE A 145 23.95 -55.08 -28.53
N GLY A 146 24.80 -56.02 -28.15
CA GLY A 146 25.78 -55.86 -27.06
C GLY A 146 27.09 -55.27 -27.55
N SER A 147 27.84 -54.67 -26.62
CA SER A 147 29.28 -54.88 -26.39
C SER A 147 29.75 -54.05 -25.18
N SER A 148 30.76 -54.57 -24.50
CA SER A 148 31.20 -54.30 -23.13
C SER A 148 32.13 -53.07 -22.95
N ALA A 149 31.98 -52.40 -21.79
CA ALA A 149 32.95 -51.84 -20.80
C ALA A 149 34.32 -51.22 -21.21
N PRO A 150 35.05 -50.40 -20.38
CA PRO A 150 34.89 -50.13 -18.93
C PRO A 150 35.07 -48.65 -18.45
N LYS A 151 35.17 -48.49 -17.12
CA LYS A 151 35.09 -47.31 -16.22
C LYS A 151 36.33 -46.39 -16.16
N ALA A 152 36.13 -45.14 -15.72
CA ALA A 152 37.05 -44.41 -14.81
C ALA A 152 36.30 -43.30 -14.01
N PRO A 153 36.76 -42.92 -12.80
CA PRO A 153 36.01 -42.10 -11.85
C PRO A 153 36.38 -40.61 -11.90
N VAL A 154 35.44 -39.72 -11.61
CA VAL A 154 35.74 -38.33 -11.22
C VAL A 154 35.08 -38.01 -9.88
N ARG A 155 35.93 -37.57 -8.94
CA ARG A 155 35.60 -37.25 -7.54
C ARG A 155 34.84 -35.93 -7.43
N ALA A 156 34.05 -35.84 -6.37
CA ALA A 156 33.41 -34.61 -5.90
C ALA A 156 34.37 -33.72 -5.09
N ALA A 157 34.24 -32.40 -5.25
CA ALA A 157 34.48 -31.31 -4.30
C ALA A 157 33.93 -30.05 -5.02
N GLY A 158 33.18 -29.12 -4.45
CA GLY A 158 33.27 -28.56 -3.11
C GLY A 158 33.21 -27.03 -3.31
N THR A 159 32.09 -26.45 -2.89
CA THR A 159 31.81 -25.03 -2.63
C THR A 159 33.00 -24.06 -2.56
N THR A 160 32.86 -22.86 -3.15
CA THR A 160 33.14 -21.60 -2.44
C THR A 160 32.45 -20.42 -3.12
N GLY A 161 31.78 -19.63 -2.29
CA GLY A 161 30.99 -18.47 -2.67
C GLY A 161 31.87 -17.29 -3.07
N HIS A 162 31.28 -16.48 -3.95
CA HIS A 162 31.79 -15.18 -4.34
C HIS A 162 31.26 -14.13 -3.35
N ALA A 163 31.97 -13.93 -2.24
CA ALA A 163 31.81 -12.75 -1.38
C ALA A 163 32.91 -12.74 -0.31
N GLN A 164 34.05 -12.10 -0.57
CA GLN A 164 34.91 -11.56 0.48
C GLN A 164 35.94 -10.62 -0.14
N LEU A 165 35.73 -9.30 -0.05
CA LEU A 165 36.78 -8.26 -0.08
C LEU A 165 36.17 -6.85 0.01
N VAL A 166 35.66 -6.47 1.20
CA VAL A 166 35.94 -5.16 1.81
C VAL A 166 35.95 -5.39 3.33
N GLN A 167 37.10 -5.13 3.95
CA GLN A 167 37.37 -5.39 5.35
C GLN A 167 36.61 -4.42 6.27
N GLY A 168 35.85 -4.98 7.20
CA GLY A 168 35.28 -4.29 8.36
C GLY A 168 34.94 -5.36 9.38
N ASN A 169 35.89 -5.70 10.25
CA ASN A 169 35.77 -6.84 11.16
C ASN A 169 34.98 -6.47 12.44
N MET A 170 33.94 -5.65 12.30
CA MET A 170 33.06 -5.23 13.38
C MET A 170 31.77 -6.03 13.28
N THR A 171 31.28 -6.56 14.40
CA THR A 171 29.96 -7.21 14.43
C THR A 171 28.87 -6.19 14.09
N GLU A 172 27.78 -6.61 13.45
CA GLU A 172 26.70 -5.71 12.99
C GLU A 172 26.16 -4.83 14.14
N ASP A 173 26.08 -5.39 15.34
CA ASP A 173 25.64 -4.69 16.55
C ASP A 173 26.63 -3.61 17.01
N GLU A 174 27.94 -3.86 16.88
CA GLU A 174 28.99 -2.92 17.26
C GLU A 174 29.07 -1.75 16.27
N ALA A 175 28.88 -2.01 14.98
CA ALA A 175 28.78 -0.99 13.95
C ALA A 175 27.55 -0.08 14.16
N LEU A 176 26.40 -0.67 14.53
CA LEU A 176 25.18 0.08 14.82
C LEU A 176 25.33 0.96 16.05
N ALA A 177 25.86 0.41 17.15
CA ALA A 177 26.08 1.15 18.39
C ALA A 177 27.04 2.34 18.17
N HIS A 178 28.09 2.16 17.39
CA HIS A 178 29.03 3.21 17.05
C HIS A 178 28.39 4.31 16.17
N ALA A 179 27.56 3.94 15.19
CA ALA A 179 26.85 4.90 14.34
C ALA A 179 25.85 5.77 15.14
N LEU A 180 25.15 5.16 16.11
CA LEU A 180 24.27 5.89 17.03
C LEU A 180 25.06 6.86 17.91
N ALA A 181 26.21 6.45 18.44
CA ALA A 181 27.07 7.30 19.27
C ALA A 181 27.61 8.52 18.50
N LEU A 182 28.04 8.33 17.24
CA LEU A 182 28.47 9.44 16.37
C LEU A 182 27.34 10.43 16.10
N SER A 183 26.13 9.92 15.84
CA SER A 183 24.95 10.76 15.59
C SER A 183 24.56 11.61 16.81
N MET A 184 24.77 11.09 18.02
CA MET A 184 24.53 11.84 19.27
C MET A 184 25.58 12.93 19.51
N GLN A 185 26.83 12.69 19.11
CA GLN A 185 27.91 13.69 19.23
C GLN A 185 27.79 14.81 18.19
N GLU A 186 27.29 14.51 16.98
CA GLU A 186 27.04 15.54 15.94
C GLU A 186 25.92 16.52 16.31
N GLN A 187 24.96 16.10 17.13
CA GLN A 187 23.90 16.99 17.62
C GLN A 187 24.40 18.03 18.64
N GLU A 188 25.43 17.70 19.42
CA GLU A 188 26.03 18.61 20.42
C GLU A 188 26.94 19.68 19.77
N HIS A 189 27.53 19.40 18.61
CA HIS A 189 28.47 20.33 17.95
C HIS A 189 27.80 21.34 17.00
N ARG A 190 26.47 21.28 16.83
CA ARG A 190 25.72 22.23 15.99
C ARG A 190 25.14 23.38 16.82
N GLN A 191 25.99 24.13 17.51
CA GLN A 191 25.61 25.44 18.07
C GLN A 191 25.48 26.48 16.94
N PRO A 192 24.37 27.24 16.83
CA PRO A 192 24.32 28.42 15.98
C PRO A 192 25.10 29.59 16.62
N PRO A 193 25.68 30.52 15.84
CA PRO A 193 26.34 31.69 16.40
C PRO A 193 25.32 32.62 17.07
N THR A 194 25.58 32.98 18.32
CA THR A 194 24.78 33.92 19.11
C THR A 194 25.00 35.35 18.60
N VAL A 195 23.96 35.96 18.02
CA VAL A 195 23.89 37.40 17.76
C VAL A 195 23.55 38.12 19.07
N THR A 196 24.43 39.02 19.49
CA THR A 196 24.26 39.88 20.67
C THR A 196 23.39 41.08 20.32
N VAL A 197 22.23 41.23 20.96
CA VAL A 197 21.52 42.52 21.06
C VAL A 197 21.12 42.72 22.51
N GLY A 198 21.61 43.82 23.08
CA GLY A 198 21.35 44.22 24.47
C GLY A 198 19.92 44.73 24.68
N GLY A 199 19.45 44.58 25.93
CA GLY A 199 18.15 45.11 26.37
C GLY A 199 17.82 44.73 27.81
N SER A 200 18.37 45.51 28.74
CA SER A 200 17.95 45.79 30.12
C SER A 200 16.71 45.10 30.76
N GLN A 201 16.99 44.45 31.90
CA GLN A 201 16.30 44.47 33.22
C GLN A 201 14.76 44.38 33.30
N SER A 202 14.25 43.35 34.00
CA SER A 202 13.51 43.53 35.28
C SER A 202 13.12 42.19 35.93
N SER A 203 13.21 42.17 37.25
CA SER A 203 12.93 41.14 38.25
C SER A 203 11.53 40.49 38.22
N SER A 204 11.42 39.23 38.61
CA SER A 204 10.79 38.80 39.88
C SER A 204 10.47 37.30 39.92
N SER A 205 10.52 36.78 41.14
CA SER A 205 10.35 35.42 41.63
C SER A 205 8.98 34.80 41.29
N SER A 206 8.92 33.48 41.06
CA SER A 206 8.01 32.55 41.77
C SER A 206 8.26 31.09 41.37
N LYS A 207 8.30 30.23 42.38
CA LYS A 207 8.39 28.77 42.31
C LYS A 207 6.98 28.23 42.08
N ASP A 208 6.79 27.36 41.10
CA ASP A 208 5.66 26.43 41.12
C ASP A 208 6.07 25.05 40.60
N LYS A 209 6.06 24.10 41.54
CA LYS A 209 6.16 22.67 41.32
C LYS A 209 4.79 22.18 40.84
N CYS A 210 4.71 21.48 39.71
CA CYS A 210 3.53 20.72 39.33
C CYS A 210 3.82 19.22 39.49
N SER A 211 3.24 18.61 40.53
CA SER A 211 3.23 17.17 40.76
C SER A 211 1.92 16.58 40.22
N LEU A 212 2.02 15.69 39.23
CA LEU A 212 0.90 14.87 38.79
C LEU A 212 0.59 13.77 39.81
N SER A 213 -0.69 13.62 40.11
CA SER A 213 -1.30 12.43 40.72
C SER A 213 -1.55 11.37 39.64
#